data_AF-A0A9X9LE42-F1
#
_entry.id   AF-A0A9X9LE42-F1
#
_cell.length_a   1.000
_cell.length_b   1.000
_cell.length_c   1.000
_cell.angle_alpha   90.00
_cell.angle_beta   90.00
_cell.angle_gamma   90.00
#
_symmetry.space_group_name_H-M   'P 1'
#
loop_
_entity.id
_entity.type
_entity.pdbx_description
1 polymer ?
#
loop_
_entity_poly.entity_id
_entity_poly.type
_entity_poly.pdbx_seq_one_letter_code
_entity_poly.pdbx_strand_id
1 'polypeptide(L)'
;MTTMNVAMVMAPNLFMCHTLGLKSNEQREFVMAAGTANIMHLLIKCQQVLWTIPKFIVNQVRKQNSENHRKDKKAMKKLLKKMAYDREKYEKQDKNTSDVRKT
;
A
#
# COMPACT_ATOMS: atom_id res chain seq x y z
N MET A 1 25.82 -21.73 23.05
CA MET A 1 24.75 -20.72 23.23
C MET A 1 23.65 -21.02 22.21
N THR A 2 22.38 -21.15 22.61
CA THR A 2 21.28 -21.49 21.68
C THR A 2 20.67 -20.23 21.06
N THR A 3 20.03 -20.35 19.89
CA THR A 3 19.29 -19.24 19.25
C THR A 3 18.11 -18.75 20.10
N MET A 4 17.53 -19.63 20.92
CA MET A 4 16.49 -19.27 21.89
C MET A 4 17.03 -18.38 23.02
N ASN A 5 18.25 -18.61 23.50
CA ASN A 5 18.86 -17.74 24.52
C ASN A 5 19.10 -16.33 23.97
N VAL A 6 19.57 -16.24 22.72
CA VAL A 6 19.73 -14.96 22.03
C VAL A 6 18.36 -14.28 21.82
N ALA A 7 17.34 -15.05 21.43
CA ALA A 7 15.99 -14.54 21.26
C ALA A 7 15.39 -13.96 22.55
N MET A 8 15.55 -14.63 23.70
CA MET A 8 15.07 -14.15 24.99
C MET A 8 15.73 -12.84 25.44
N VAL A 9 17.01 -12.63 25.11
CA VAL A 9 17.73 -11.39 25.44
C VAL A 9 17.35 -10.24 24.49
N MET A 10 17.11 -10.53 23.21
CA MET A 10 16.79 -9.50 22.22
C MET A 10 15.31 -9.11 22.19
N ALA A 11 14.41 -10.04 22.46
CA ALA A 11 12.96 -9.83 22.34
C ALA A 11 12.45 -8.62 23.16
N PRO A 12 12.85 -8.40 24.42
CA PRO A 12 12.39 -7.25 25.20
C PRO A 12 12.86 -5.90 24.65
N ASN A 13 14.01 -5.88 23.95
CA ASN A 13 14.58 -4.65 23.39
C ASN A 13 13.97 -4.29 22.02
N LEU A 14 13.47 -5.29 21.28
CA LEU A 14 12.92 -5.12 19.94
C LEU A 14 11.39 -5.06 19.93
N PHE A 15 10.74 -5.78 20.84
CA PHE A 15 9.30 -5.77 21.01
C PHE A 15 8.95 -5.02 22.28
N MET A 16 8.46 -3.80 22.13
CA MET A 16 7.88 -3.05 23.24
C MET A 16 6.56 -3.72 23.63
N CYS A 17 6.57 -4.54 24.68
CA CYS A 17 5.36 -5.03 25.30
C CYS A 17 4.74 -3.90 26.13
N HIS A 18 4.08 -2.96 25.47
CA HIS A 18 3.45 -1.85 26.16
C HIS A 18 2.13 -2.34 26.76
N THR A 19 2.10 -2.54 28.06
CA THR A 19 0.87 -2.69 28.85
C THR A 19 0.15 -1.34 28.85
N LEU A 20 -0.49 -0.99 27.74
CA LEU A 20 -1.25 0.26 27.60
C LEU A 20 -2.41 0.28 28.61
N GLY A 21 -2.14 0.80 29.81
CA GLY A 21 -3.13 1.15 30.84
C GLY A 21 -3.96 0.00 31.44
N LEU A 22 -3.71 -1.25 31.05
CA LEU A 22 -4.37 -2.44 31.61
C LEU A 22 -3.58 -2.92 32.83
N LYS A 23 -4.27 -3.21 33.93
CA LYS A 23 -3.68 -3.88 35.11
C LYS A 23 -2.94 -5.13 34.63
N SER A 24 -1.62 -5.10 34.72
CA SER A 24 -0.76 -6.21 34.32
C SER A 24 -1.01 -7.39 35.26
N ASN A 25 -1.47 -8.50 34.71
CA ASN A 25 -1.46 -9.78 35.41
C ASN A 25 -0.13 -10.46 35.05
N GLU A 26 0.66 -10.90 36.03
CA GLU A 26 1.96 -11.56 35.82
C GLU A 26 1.88 -12.70 34.78
N GLN A 27 0.78 -13.46 34.80
CA GLN A 27 0.54 -14.53 33.84
C GLN A 27 0.44 -14.00 32.40
N ARG A 28 -0.16 -12.83 32.21
CA ARG A 28 -0.31 -12.19 30.90
C ARG A 28 1.03 -11.67 30.39
N GLU A 29 1.82 -11.05 31.27
CA GLU A 29 3.17 -10.57 30.94
C GLU A 29 4.07 -11.75 30.53
N PHE A 30 3.99 -12.88 31.25
CA PHE A 30 4.75 -14.08 30.92
C PHE A 30 4.37 -14.66 29.56
N VAL A 31 3.07 -14.79 29.26
CA VAL A 31 2.60 -15.27 27.95
C VAL A 31 3.05 -14.35 26.83
N MET A 32 3.00 -13.03 27.04
CA MET A 32 3.47 -12.06 26.04
C MET A 32 4.98 -12.14 25.83
N ALA A 33 5.78 -12.23 26.90
CA ALA A 33 7.23 -12.38 26.82
C ALA A 33 7.64 -13.69 26.11
N ALA A 34 6.95 -14.80 26.41
CA ALA A 34 7.16 -16.07 25.71
C ALA A 34 6.79 -15.94 24.21
N GLY A 35 5.71 -15.23 23.90
CA GLY A 35 5.29 -14.94 22.53
C GLY A 35 6.34 -14.15 21.76
N THR A 36 6.86 -13.06 22.32
CA THR A 36 7.87 -12.21 21.66
C THR A 36 9.20 -12.94 21.51
N ALA A 37 9.62 -13.74 22.49
CA ALA A 37 10.81 -14.59 22.38
C ALA A 37 10.67 -15.62 21.25
N ASN A 38 9.49 -16.23 21.09
CA ASN A 38 9.24 -17.17 20.00
C ASN A 38 9.23 -16.50 18.63
N ILE A 39 8.65 -15.30 18.50
CA ILE A 39 8.72 -14.51 17.27
C ILE A 39 10.18 -14.18 16.96
N MET A 40 10.94 -13.66 17.93
CA MET A 40 12.36 -13.37 17.76
C MET A 40 13.16 -14.61 17.34
N HIS A 41 12.88 -15.76 17.94
CA HIS A 41 13.52 -17.02 17.58
C HIS A 41 13.20 -17.44 16.13
N LEU A 42 11.96 -17.26 15.69
CA LEU A 42 11.56 -17.51 14.31
C LEU A 42 12.28 -16.55 13.34
N LEU A 43 12.38 -15.26 13.67
CA LEU A 43 13.10 -14.27 12.87
C LEU A 43 14.58 -14.63 12.71
N ILE A 44 15.24 -15.09 13.78
CA ILE A 44 16.63 -15.57 13.73
C ILE A 44 16.74 -16.80 12.81
N LYS A 45 15.82 -17.77 12.94
CA LYS A 45 15.82 -18.98 12.10
C LYS A 45 15.56 -18.66 10.62
N CYS A 46 14.66 -17.73 10.35
CA CYS A 46 14.27 -17.32 9.00
C CYS A 46 15.09 -16.14 8.46
N GLN A 47 16.25 -15.83 9.05
CA GLN A 47 17.05 -14.66 8.69
C GLN A 47 17.38 -14.56 7.19
N GLN A 48 17.58 -15.69 6.52
CA GLN A 48 17.94 -15.76 5.10
C GLN A 48 16.79 -15.37 4.16
N VAL A 49 15.55 -15.41 4.65
CA VAL A 49 14.34 -15.13 3.85
C VAL A 49 13.52 -13.97 4.40
N LEU A 50 13.94 -13.38 5.52
CA LEU A 50 13.15 -12.39 6.25
C LEU A 50 12.79 -11.16 5.38
N TRP A 51 13.71 -10.75 4.52
CA TRP A 51 13.56 -9.60 3.62
C TRP A 51 13.23 -10.02 2.18
N THR A 52 13.00 -11.31 1.95
CA THR A 52 12.72 -11.83 0.61
C THR A 52 11.25 -11.66 0.30
N ILE A 53 10.95 -10.83 -0.70
CA ILE A 53 9.58 -10.62 -1.17
C ILE A 53 9.20 -11.78 -2.12
N PRO A 54 8.16 -12.57 -1.81
CA PRO A 54 7.73 -13.64 -2.70
C PRO A 54 7.27 -13.11 -4.07
N LYS A 55 7.63 -13.83 -5.15
CA LYS A 55 7.32 -13.41 -6.53
C LYS A 55 5.83 -13.15 -6.77
N PHE A 56 4.95 -13.93 -6.14
CA PHE A 56 3.50 -13.76 -6.30
C PHE A 56 2.99 -12.43 -5.75
N ILE A 57 3.56 -11.94 -4.64
CA ILE A 57 3.23 -10.63 -4.06
C ILE A 57 3.61 -9.52 -5.04
N VAL A 58 4.82 -9.59 -5.61
CA VAL A 58 5.27 -8.61 -6.60
C VAL A 58 4.37 -8.62 -7.84
N ASN A 59 4.00 -9.81 -8.32
CA ASN A 59 3.11 -9.95 -9.47
C ASN A 59 1.72 -9.37 -9.18
N GLN A 60 1.19 -9.58 -7.98
CA GLN A 60 -0.09 -9.00 -7.55
C GLN A 60 -0.04 -7.46 -7.53
N VAL A 61 1.00 -6.89 -6.94
CA VAL A 61 1.18 -5.42 -6.90
C VAL A 61 1.34 -4.84 -8.31
N ARG A 62 2.11 -5.50 -9.19
CA ARG A 62 2.26 -5.07 -10.60
C ARG A 62 0.95 -5.09 -11.36
N LYS A 63 0.13 -6.14 -11.16
CA LYS A 63 -1.21 -6.24 -11.76
C LYS A 63 -2.09 -5.09 -11.29
N GLN A 64 -2.17 -4.86 -9.98
CA GLN A 64 -2.97 -3.79 -9.40
C GLN A 64 -2.54 -2.41 -9.91
N ASN A 65 -1.23 -2.14 -9.98
CA ASN A 65 -0.73 -0.87 -10.50
C ASN A 65 -1.03 -0.69 -11.99
N SER A 66 -0.89 -1.76 -12.78
CA SER A 66 -1.22 -1.74 -14.20
C SER A 66 -2.71 -1.47 -14.44
N GLU A 67 -3.59 -2.04 -13.62
CA GLU A 67 -5.04 -1.78 -13.70
C GLU A 67 -5.38 -0.34 -13.31
N ASN A 68 -4.76 0.21 -12.26
CA ASN A 68 -4.94 1.61 -11.88
C ASN A 68 -4.49 2.56 -12.99
N HIS A 69 -3.28 2.39 -13.54
CA HIS A 69 -2.82 3.19 -14.67
C HIS A 69 -3.72 3.08 -15.91
N ARG A 70 -4.34 1.91 -16.17
CA ARG A 70 -5.31 1.76 -17.27
C ARG A 70 -6.59 2.55 -17.01
N LYS A 71 -7.05 2.62 -15.76
CA LYS A 71 -8.22 3.44 -15.37
C LYS A 71 -7.92 4.92 -15.59
N ASP A 72 -6.75 5.39 -15.16
CA ASP A 72 -6.34 6.80 -15.33
C ASP A 72 -6.23 7.20 -16.79
N LYS A 73 -5.59 6.36 -17.62
CA LYS A 73 -5.50 6.58 -19.08
C LYS A 73 -6.89 6.64 -19.73
N LYS A 74 -7.84 5.81 -19.29
CA LYS A 74 -9.22 5.85 -19.80
C LYS A 74 -9.93 7.14 -19.40
N ALA A 75 -9.77 7.60 -18.16
CA ALA A 75 -10.33 8.86 -17.69
C ALA A 75 -9.76 10.06 -18.47
N MET A 76 -8.43 10.12 -18.62
CA MET A 76 -7.76 11.17 -19.39
C MET A 76 -8.20 11.18 -20.85
N LYS A 77 -8.33 10.01 -21.49
CA LYS A 77 -8.83 9.91 -22.87
C LYS A 77 -10.27 10.42 -23.01
N LYS A 78 -11.14 10.18 -22.03
CA LYS A 78 -12.52 10.72 -22.03
C LYS A 78 -12.51 12.25 -21.91
N LEU A 79 -11.68 12.80 -21.02
CA LEU A 79 -11.55 14.25 -20.85
C LEU A 79 -11.04 14.93 -22.13
N LEU A 80 -9.97 14.41 -22.73
CA LEU A 80 -9.43 14.95 -23.99
C LEU A 80 -10.45 14.90 -25.13
N LYS A 81 -11.21 13.80 -25.25
CA LYS A 81 -12.30 13.70 -26.24
C LYS A 81 -13.39 14.76 -26.01
N LYS A 82 -13.78 15.00 -24.75
CA LYS A 82 -14.77 16.01 -24.40
C LYS A 82 -14.27 17.41 -24.78
N MET A 83 -13.01 17.74 -24.45
CA MET A 83 -12.40 19.03 -24.81
C MET A 83 -12.35 19.25 -26.33
N ALA A 84 -11.99 18.22 -27.10
CA ALA A 84 -11.97 18.30 -28.56
C ALA A 84 -13.37 18.51 -29.15
N TYR A 85 -14.38 17.77 -28.64
CA TYR A 85 -15.77 17.94 -29.05
C TYR A 85 -16.32 19.31 -28.71
N ASP A 86 -16.12 19.77 -27.47
CA ASP A 86 -16.58 21.07 -27.00
C ASP A 86 -15.97 22.19 -27.88
N ARG A 87 -14.66 22.12 -28.17
CA ARG A 87 -13.99 23.05 -29.08
C ARG A 87 -14.61 23.08 -30.48
N GLU A 88 -14.84 21.92 -31.10
CA GLU A 88 -15.47 21.84 -32.42
C GLU A 88 -16.90 22.40 -32.40
N LYS A 89 -17.63 22.21 -31.30
CA LYS A 89 -19.00 22.71 -31.13
C LYS A 89 -19.04 24.22 -30.98
N TYR A 90 -18.08 24.81 -30.25
CA TYR A 90 -17.90 26.26 -30.15
C TYR A 90 -17.49 26.87 -31.50
N GLU A 91 -16.53 26.27 -32.22
CA GLU A 91 -16.10 26.76 -33.55
C GLU A 91 -17.24 26.72 -34.59
N LYS A 92 -18.14 25.74 -34.52
CA LYS A 92 -19.35 25.68 -35.36
C LYS A 92 -20.42 26.71 -34.96
N GLN A 93 -20.58 26.99 -33.67
CA GLN A 93 -21.48 28.04 -33.21
C GLN A 93 -21.01 29.43 -33.64
N ASP A 94 -19.71 29.72 -33.55
CA ASP A 94 -19.16 31.02 -33.94
C ASP A 94 -19.34 31.31 -35.43
N LYS A 95 -19.18 30.28 -36.29
CA LYS A 95 -19.46 30.38 -37.74
C LYS A 95 -20.93 30.71 -38.00
N ASN A 96 -21.85 30.04 -37.32
CA ASN A 96 -23.28 30.30 -37.49
C ASN A 96 -23.71 31.69 -36.99
N THR A 97 -23.09 32.23 -35.92
CA THR A 97 -23.37 33.61 -35.47
C THR A 97 -22.71 34.68 -36.35
N SER A 98 -21.62 34.35 -37.03
CA SER A 98 -20.94 35.28 -37.96
C SER A 98 -21.64 35.44 -39.31
N ASP A 99 -22.34 34.40 -39.79
CA ASP A 99 -23.15 34.46 -41.04
C ASP A 99 -24.45 35.26 -40.84
N VAL A 100 -25.10 35.12 -39.67
CA VAL A 100 -26.34 35.85 -39.34
C VAL A 100 -26.14 37.37 -39.20
N ARG A 101 -24.91 37.84 -38.97
CA ARG A 101 -24.59 39.29 -38.89
C ARG A 101 -24.24 39.94 -40.24
N LYS A 102 -24.17 39.18 -41.34
CA LYS A 102 -23.81 39.68 -42.68
C LYS A 102 -24.98 39.84 -43.65
N THR A 103 -26.20 39.49 -43.24
CA THR A 103 -27.46 39.85 -43.91
C THR A 103 -28.10 41.05 -43.24
#